data_AF-A0A951BBN1-F1
#
_entry.id   AF-A0A951BBN1-F1
#
_cell.length_a   1.000
_cell.length_b   1.000
_cell.length_c   1.000
_cell.angle_alpha   90.00
_cell.angle_beta   90.00
_cell.angle_gamma   90.00
#
_symmetry.space_group_name_H-M   'P 1'
#
loop_
_entity.id
_entity.type
_entity.pdbx_description
1 polymer ?
#
loop_
_entity_poly.entity_id
_entity_poly.type
_entity_poly.pdbx_seq_one_letter_code
_entity_poly.pdbx_strand_id
1 'polypeptide(L)'
;MSNSPQRPRALLLDNIGQLVTMASAWDDSKGPRRGAAMRDLGIITDAAVLCIDGKIAAFGKRSDVRAQLPPEYDEHDAAGCVVLPGLVDSHTHPVFAEPRLIDFEKRIEGATYQQIAAAGGGIRSSVAAVRDASLETLADTAFQFLLQAWMHGTTTIEMKSGYGLDLDSELKSLRAIRQASKRLPNLTVLPTLLGAHVVPAEYANDRSAYVHLVCEEMIPAAARERLAQFVDVFCEEGAFTPDETEAILKSAIAHGLGTRLHICQFTPAELT
;
A
#
# COMPACT_ATOMS: atom_id res chain seq x y z
N MET A 1 -18.76 18.05 23.03
CA MET A 1 -18.81 18.67 21.70
C MET A 1 -17.37 18.97 21.31
N SER A 2 -16.76 18.10 20.51
CA SER A 2 -15.34 18.22 20.12
C SER A 2 -15.24 19.27 19.02
N ASN A 3 -14.65 20.41 19.34
CA ASN A 3 -14.34 21.48 18.38
C ASN A 3 -13.15 21.00 17.54
N SER A 4 -13.44 20.17 16.53
CA SER A 4 -12.44 19.88 15.50
C SER A 4 -12.14 21.20 14.78
N PRO A 5 -10.88 21.60 14.60
CA PRO A 5 -10.57 22.82 13.86
C PRO A 5 -11.24 22.72 12.49
N GLN A 6 -12.17 23.64 12.21
CA GLN A 6 -12.78 23.78 10.89
C GLN A 6 -11.64 24.00 9.91
N ARG A 7 -11.42 23.04 8.99
CA ARG A 7 -10.51 23.29 7.88
C ARG A 7 -11.01 24.54 7.16
N PRO A 8 -10.13 25.49 6.80
CA PRO A 8 -10.55 26.61 5.99
C PRO A 8 -11.20 26.06 4.73
N ARG A 9 -12.33 26.68 4.38
CA ARG A 9 -13.11 26.30 3.21
C ARG A 9 -12.29 26.44 1.93
N ALA A 10 -11.36 27.40 1.90
CA ALA A 10 -10.39 27.62 0.85
C ALA A 10 -8.98 27.85 1.41
N LEU A 11 -7.98 27.23 0.80
CA LEU A 11 -6.56 27.38 1.12
C LEU A 11 -5.79 27.70 -0.17
N LEU A 12 -5.07 28.82 -0.16
CA LEU A 12 -4.10 29.18 -1.20
C LEU A 12 -2.70 28.78 -0.73
N LEU A 13 -2.04 27.88 -1.45
CA LEU A 13 -0.60 27.67 -1.37
C LEU A 13 0.07 28.56 -2.42
N ASP A 14 0.68 29.65 -1.98
CA ASP A 14 1.22 30.69 -2.85
C ASP A 14 2.76 30.66 -2.92
N ASN A 15 3.34 31.46 -3.82
CA ASN A 15 4.79 31.69 -3.92
C ASN A 15 5.59 30.38 -4.06
N ILE A 16 5.06 29.46 -4.88
CA ILE A 16 5.71 28.19 -5.18
C ILE A 16 6.78 28.43 -6.23
N GLY A 17 8.03 28.07 -5.93
CA GLY A 17 9.14 28.23 -6.88
C GLY A 17 9.01 27.28 -8.06
N GLN A 18 8.74 26.00 -7.76
CA GLN A 18 8.43 24.97 -8.75
C GLN A 18 7.27 24.11 -8.28
N LEU A 19 6.17 24.11 -9.02
CA LEU A 19 5.07 23.17 -8.85
C LEU A 19 5.28 21.99 -9.80
N VAL A 20 5.52 20.80 -9.25
CA VAL A 20 5.53 19.55 -9.99
C VAL A 20 4.12 19.01 -10.02
N THR A 21 3.46 19.04 -11.18
CA THR A 21 2.04 18.67 -11.25
C THR A 21 1.83 17.16 -11.39
N MET A 22 2.78 16.46 -12.03
CA MET A 22 2.62 15.07 -12.48
C MET A 22 1.36 14.83 -13.34
N ALA A 23 0.69 15.89 -13.81
CA ALA A 23 -0.55 15.77 -14.55
C ALA A 23 -0.27 15.07 -15.88
N SER A 24 -0.88 13.91 -16.14
CA SER A 24 -1.01 13.41 -17.51
C SER A 24 -1.77 14.46 -18.33
N ALA A 25 -1.50 14.58 -19.63
CA ALA A 25 -2.30 15.45 -20.48
C ALA A 25 -3.79 15.14 -20.24
N TRP A 26 -4.61 16.18 -20.05
CA TRP A 26 -6.06 16.05 -19.80
C TRP A 26 -6.84 15.61 -21.07
N ASP A 27 -6.17 14.97 -22.02
CA ASP A 27 -6.74 14.40 -23.23
C ASP A 27 -6.95 12.89 -23.09
N ASP A 28 -7.28 12.21 -24.20
CA ASP A 28 -7.54 10.78 -24.24
C ASP A 28 -6.33 9.88 -23.92
N SER A 29 -5.15 10.45 -23.62
CA SER A 29 -3.97 9.74 -23.09
C SER A 29 -4.04 9.44 -21.58
N LYS A 30 -5.25 9.43 -20.99
CA LYS A 30 -5.50 9.10 -19.57
C LYS A 30 -4.85 7.76 -19.20
N GLY A 31 -3.82 7.80 -18.36
CA GLY A 31 -3.18 6.57 -17.91
C GLY A 31 -1.81 6.77 -17.29
N PRO A 32 -1.17 5.65 -16.88
CA PRO A 32 0.19 5.69 -16.35
C PRO A 32 1.16 6.23 -17.41
N ARG A 33 2.05 7.14 -17.01
CA ARG A 33 3.18 7.58 -17.85
C ARG A 33 4.13 6.40 -18.09
N ARG A 34 4.45 6.12 -19.35
CA ARG A 34 5.34 5.01 -19.76
C ARG A 34 6.45 5.51 -20.67
N GLY A 35 7.61 4.85 -20.64
CA GLY A 35 8.73 5.14 -21.53
C GLY A 35 9.17 6.61 -21.46
N ALA A 36 9.26 7.28 -22.60
CA ALA A 36 9.70 8.68 -22.67
C ALA A 36 8.79 9.65 -21.87
N ALA A 37 7.50 9.34 -21.72
CA ALA A 37 6.56 10.19 -20.98
C ALA A 37 6.88 10.28 -19.47
N MET A 38 7.66 9.35 -18.92
CA MET A 38 8.13 9.40 -17.52
C MET A 38 9.15 10.53 -17.26
N ARG A 39 9.73 11.11 -18.31
CA ARG A 39 10.68 12.23 -18.19
C ARG A 39 10.02 13.59 -18.00
N ASP A 40 8.73 13.69 -18.33
CA ASP A 40 7.97 14.92 -18.19
C ASP A 40 7.29 14.96 -16.82
N LEU A 41 7.77 15.88 -15.98
CA LEU A 41 7.28 16.10 -14.62
C LEU A 41 6.15 17.14 -14.55
N GLY A 42 5.86 17.85 -15.65
CA GLY A 42 4.86 18.92 -15.68
C GLY A 42 5.18 20.06 -14.72
N ILE A 43 6.42 20.60 -14.78
CA ILE A 43 6.91 21.66 -13.88
C ILE A 43 6.36 23.02 -14.29
N ILE A 44 5.82 23.76 -13.34
CA ILE A 44 5.40 25.16 -13.48
C ILE A 44 6.22 26.02 -12.51
N THR A 45 6.92 27.02 -13.02
CA THR A 45 7.65 27.99 -12.18
C THR A 45 6.77 29.18 -11.81
N ASP A 46 7.02 29.82 -10.66
CA ASP A 46 6.21 30.93 -10.13
C ASP A 46 4.72 30.57 -10.11
N ALA A 47 4.41 29.60 -9.25
CA ALA A 47 3.14 28.91 -9.23
C ALA A 47 2.36 29.14 -7.93
N ALA A 48 1.09 28.78 -7.98
CA ALA A 48 0.23 28.68 -6.81
C ALA A 48 -0.77 27.52 -6.98
N VAL A 49 -1.36 27.08 -5.87
CA VAL A 49 -2.43 26.08 -5.83
C VAL A 49 -3.55 26.60 -4.93
N LEU A 50 -4.78 26.63 -5.43
CA LEU A 50 -5.98 26.92 -4.67
C LEU A 50 -6.71 25.61 -4.38
N CYS A 51 -6.92 25.31 -3.12
CA CYS A 51 -7.73 24.20 -2.64
C CYS A 51 -9.05 24.72 -2.09
N ILE A 52 -10.18 24.11 -2.45
CA ILE A 52 -11.51 24.39 -1.90
C ILE A 52 -12.11 23.06 -1.42
N ASP A 53 -12.64 23.04 -0.20
CA ASP A 53 -13.28 21.87 0.41
C ASP A 53 -12.41 20.60 0.33
N GLY A 54 -11.09 20.77 0.52
CA GLY A 54 -10.10 19.68 0.49
C GLY A 54 -9.74 19.14 -0.89
N LYS A 55 -10.13 19.82 -1.97
CA LYS A 55 -9.81 19.46 -3.36
C LYS A 55 -9.07 20.61 -4.06
N ILE A 56 -8.21 20.29 -5.01
CA ILE A 56 -7.57 21.29 -5.87
C ILE A 56 -8.65 21.90 -6.77
N ALA A 57 -8.91 23.20 -6.61
CA ALA A 57 -9.85 23.98 -7.42
C ALA A 57 -9.13 24.65 -8.60
N ALA A 58 -7.91 25.13 -8.39
CA ALA A 58 -7.06 25.69 -9.44
C ALA A 58 -5.58 25.47 -9.11
N PHE A 59 -4.75 25.34 -10.15
CA PHE A 59 -3.30 25.34 -10.03
C PHE A 59 -2.70 25.90 -11.32
N GLY A 60 -1.50 26.47 -11.26
CA GLY A 60 -0.83 27.02 -12.44
C GLY A 60 0.06 28.18 -12.09
N LYS A 61 0.21 29.12 -13.04
CA LYS A 61 0.92 30.37 -12.79
C LYS A 61 0.28 31.14 -11.65
N ARG A 62 1.11 31.73 -10.81
CA ARG A 62 0.70 32.47 -9.60
C ARG A 62 -0.35 33.53 -9.91
N SER A 63 -0.16 34.32 -10.96
CA SER A 63 -1.11 35.35 -11.42
C SER A 63 -2.50 34.78 -11.70
N ASP A 64 -2.56 33.63 -12.38
CA ASP A 64 -3.80 33.07 -12.91
C ASP A 64 -4.63 32.44 -11.80
N VAL A 65 -3.98 31.85 -10.81
CA VAL A 65 -4.64 31.31 -9.61
C VAL A 65 -5.12 32.43 -8.70
N ARG A 66 -4.33 33.50 -8.50
CA ARG A 66 -4.75 34.65 -7.69
C ARG A 66 -5.96 35.40 -8.27
N ALA A 67 -6.17 35.36 -9.58
CA ALA A 67 -7.35 35.92 -10.23
C ALA A 67 -8.66 35.15 -9.92
N GLN A 68 -8.56 33.94 -9.35
CA GLN A 68 -9.70 33.05 -9.07
C GLN A 68 -10.00 32.94 -7.56
N LEU A 69 -9.39 33.78 -6.73
CA LEU A 69 -9.54 33.69 -5.28
C LEU A 69 -10.98 34.00 -4.84
N PRO A 70 -11.55 33.19 -3.94
CA PRO A 70 -12.78 33.55 -3.27
C PRO A 70 -12.55 34.73 -2.31
N PRO A 71 -13.62 35.39 -1.83
CA PRO A 71 -13.51 36.49 -0.87
C PRO A 71 -12.81 36.12 0.45
N GLU A 72 -12.96 34.87 0.88
CA GLU A 72 -12.38 34.34 2.12
C GLU A 72 -11.53 33.10 1.81
N TYR A 73 -10.26 33.14 2.21
CA TYR A 73 -9.31 32.04 2.07
C TYR A 73 -8.17 32.19 3.08
N ASP A 74 -7.55 31.07 3.44
CA ASP A 74 -6.28 31.06 4.17
C ASP A 74 -5.12 31.02 3.17
N GLU A 75 -4.02 31.71 3.46
CA GLU A 75 -2.83 31.75 2.60
C GLU A 75 -1.64 31.08 3.31
N HIS A 76 -0.94 30.21 2.59
CA HIS A 76 0.33 29.62 3.00
C HIS A 76 1.41 29.98 1.98
N ASP A 77 2.44 30.71 2.42
CA ASP A 77 3.60 31.06 1.60
C ASP A 77 4.57 29.88 1.53
N ALA A 78 4.76 29.30 0.34
CA ALA A 78 5.70 28.22 0.11
C ALA A 78 7.18 28.69 0.05
N ALA A 79 7.46 29.98 0.21
CA ALA A 79 8.80 30.57 0.27
C ALA A 79 9.72 30.19 -0.90
N GLY A 80 9.16 30.02 -2.11
CA GLY A 80 9.89 29.61 -3.30
C GLY A 80 10.28 28.12 -3.32
N CYS A 81 9.75 27.29 -2.42
CA CYS A 81 10.04 25.87 -2.38
C CYS A 81 9.44 25.10 -3.57
N VAL A 82 9.88 23.84 -3.70
CA VAL A 82 9.25 22.87 -4.58
C VAL A 82 8.01 22.31 -3.91
N VAL A 83 6.91 22.26 -4.65
CA VAL A 83 5.67 21.59 -4.24
C VAL A 83 5.40 20.44 -5.19
N LEU A 84 5.12 19.26 -4.64
CA LEU A 84 4.79 18.04 -5.36
C LEU A 84 3.50 17.41 -4.79
N PRO A 85 2.84 16.50 -5.52
CA PRO A 85 1.76 15.69 -4.95
C PRO A 85 2.31 14.86 -3.80
N GLY A 86 1.46 14.53 -2.82
CA GLY A 86 1.83 13.58 -1.78
C GLY A 86 2.24 12.24 -2.39
N LEU A 87 3.24 11.60 -1.79
CA LEU A 87 3.80 10.36 -2.32
C LEU A 87 2.80 9.21 -2.18
N VAL A 88 2.87 8.28 -3.13
CA VAL A 88 2.07 7.05 -3.15
C VAL A 88 3.01 5.88 -2.99
N ASP A 89 2.93 5.18 -1.87
CA ASP A 89 3.65 3.93 -1.66
C ASP A 89 2.72 2.76 -2.00
N SER A 90 2.89 2.22 -3.20
CA SER A 90 1.96 1.25 -3.80
C SER A 90 2.17 -0.20 -3.35
N HIS A 91 3.17 -0.47 -2.49
CA HIS A 91 3.50 -1.85 -2.12
C HIS A 91 4.24 -1.94 -0.78
N THR A 92 3.54 -2.33 0.29
CA THR A 92 4.19 -2.52 1.61
C THR A 92 3.69 -3.75 2.35
N HIS A 93 4.51 -4.28 3.25
CA HIS A 93 4.19 -5.43 4.13
C HIS A 93 4.41 -5.06 5.61
N PRO A 94 3.66 -4.12 6.18
CA PRO A 94 3.98 -3.51 7.46
C PRO A 94 3.45 -4.28 8.68
N VAL A 95 2.64 -5.33 8.45
CA VAL A 95 2.03 -6.12 9.53
C VAL A 95 2.90 -7.34 9.82
N PHE A 96 3.92 -7.15 10.63
CA PHE A 96 4.76 -8.23 11.16
C PHE A 96 4.97 -8.02 12.66
N ALA A 97 5.24 -9.09 13.40
CA ALA A 97 5.42 -9.01 14.85
C ALA A 97 6.85 -8.58 15.23
N GLU A 98 7.87 -9.17 14.59
CA GLU A 98 9.28 -8.92 14.91
C GLU A 98 10.13 -8.75 13.65
N PRO A 99 11.16 -7.89 13.68
CA PRO A 99 12.11 -7.78 12.59
C PRO A 99 12.97 -9.05 12.52
N ARG A 100 13.36 -9.44 11.30
CA ARG A 100 14.18 -10.65 11.06
C ARG A 100 15.68 -10.40 11.25
N LEU A 101 16.06 -9.78 12.36
CA LEU A 101 17.45 -9.43 12.67
C LEU A 101 18.35 -10.68 12.82
N ILE A 102 17.82 -11.74 13.44
CA ILE A 102 18.55 -13.02 13.59
C ILE A 102 18.88 -13.64 12.22
N ASP A 103 17.95 -13.57 11.27
CA ASP A 103 18.20 -14.06 9.92
C ASP A 103 19.25 -13.21 9.20
N PHE A 104 19.25 -11.89 9.45
CA PHE A 104 20.24 -10.97 8.90
C PHE A 104 21.64 -11.27 9.46
N GLU A 105 21.79 -11.47 10.78
CA GLU A 105 23.06 -11.88 11.40
C GLU A 105 23.59 -13.18 10.79
N LYS A 106 22.76 -14.23 10.75
CA LYS A 106 23.15 -15.53 10.17
C LYS A 106 23.61 -15.42 8.71
N ARG A 107 22.99 -14.54 7.91
CA ARG A 107 23.41 -14.30 6.52
C ARG A 107 24.81 -13.68 6.46
N ILE A 108 25.10 -12.73 7.33
CA ILE A 108 26.42 -12.08 7.40
C ILE A 108 27.49 -13.08 7.85
N GLU A 109 27.12 -14.03 8.72
CA GLU A 109 27.99 -15.14 9.13
C GLU A 109 28.19 -16.20 8.03
N GLY A 110 27.55 -16.06 6.87
CA GLY A 110 27.72 -16.92 5.70
C GLY A 110 26.69 -18.05 5.58
N ALA A 111 25.61 -18.04 6.38
CA ALA A 111 24.55 -19.04 6.25
C ALA A 111 23.78 -18.87 4.94
N THR A 112 23.55 -19.98 4.24
CA THR A 112 22.69 -20.02 3.06
C THR A 112 21.21 -19.83 3.42
N TYR A 113 20.39 -19.40 2.45
CA TYR A 113 18.94 -19.29 2.65
C TYR A 113 18.31 -20.60 3.12
N GLN A 114 18.77 -21.74 2.58
CA GLN A 114 18.32 -23.08 2.95
C GLN A 114 18.64 -23.41 4.41
N GLN A 115 19.85 -23.10 4.88
CA GLN A 115 20.24 -23.31 6.28
C GLN A 115 19.40 -22.45 7.25
N ILE A 116 19.09 -21.21 6.88
CA ILE A 116 18.24 -20.32 7.68
C ILE A 116 16.81 -20.84 7.74
N ALA A 117 16.24 -21.26 6.59
CA ALA A 117 14.91 -21.85 6.54
C ALA A 117 14.82 -23.17 7.33
N ALA A 118 15.85 -24.02 7.25
CA ALA A 118 15.94 -25.27 8.03
C ALA A 118 16.02 -25.02 9.53
N ALA A 119 16.62 -23.90 9.96
CA ALA A 119 16.67 -23.46 11.35
C ALA A 119 15.38 -22.73 11.82
N GLY A 120 14.31 -22.76 11.03
CA GLY A 120 13.03 -22.11 11.37
C GLY A 120 12.98 -20.61 11.10
N GLY A 121 14.03 -20.02 10.51
CA GLY A 121 14.01 -18.64 10.01
C GLY A 121 13.24 -18.53 8.69
N GLY A 122 13.44 -17.44 7.96
CA GLY A 122 12.70 -17.24 6.71
C GLY A 122 11.35 -16.56 6.94
N ILE A 123 10.46 -16.70 5.98
CA ILE A 123 9.06 -16.28 6.13
C ILE A 123 8.35 -17.06 7.26
N ARG A 124 8.80 -18.28 7.58
CA ARG A 124 8.20 -19.13 8.62
C ARG A 124 8.26 -18.52 10.01
N SER A 125 9.36 -17.85 10.37
CA SER A 125 9.46 -17.17 11.66
C SER A 125 8.49 -16.00 11.75
N SER A 126 8.36 -15.21 10.67
CA SER A 126 7.34 -14.16 10.59
C SER A 126 5.92 -14.72 10.70
N VAL A 127 5.67 -15.89 10.11
CA VAL A 127 4.35 -16.54 10.17
C VAL A 127 3.97 -16.94 11.58
N ALA A 128 4.85 -17.66 12.28
CA ALA A 128 4.62 -18.03 13.67
C ALA A 128 4.40 -16.79 14.55
N ALA A 129 5.25 -15.77 14.41
CA ALA A 129 5.17 -14.58 15.24
C ALA A 129 3.86 -13.78 15.00
N VAL A 130 3.35 -13.71 13.77
CA VAL A 130 2.07 -13.05 13.48
C VAL A 130 0.87 -13.86 13.97
N ARG A 131 0.92 -15.21 13.86
CA ARG A 131 -0.11 -16.09 14.43
C ARG A 131 -0.23 -15.88 15.94
N ASP A 132 0.89 -15.80 16.65
CA ASP A 132 0.94 -15.65 18.12
C ASP A 132 0.65 -14.21 18.60
N ALA A 133 0.96 -13.19 17.79
CA ALA A 133 0.75 -11.79 18.18
C ALA A 133 -0.73 -11.41 18.34
N SER A 134 -1.02 -10.52 19.29
CA SER A 134 -2.37 -9.95 19.42
C SER A 134 -2.67 -8.96 18.29
N LEU A 135 -3.97 -8.67 18.08
CA LEU A 135 -4.43 -7.65 17.16
C LEU A 135 -3.81 -6.27 17.48
N GLU A 136 -3.74 -5.94 18.77
CA GLU A 136 -3.24 -4.65 19.26
C GLU A 136 -1.75 -4.47 18.93
N THR A 137 -0.94 -5.50 19.20
CA THR A 137 0.49 -5.49 18.86
C THR A 137 0.70 -5.25 17.37
N LEU A 138 -0.03 -5.97 16.52
CA LEU A 138 0.07 -5.82 15.07
C LEU A 138 -0.41 -4.43 14.60
N ALA A 139 -1.47 -3.89 15.21
CA ALA A 139 -1.99 -2.56 14.90
C ALA A 139 -1.01 -1.45 15.32
N ASP A 140 -0.31 -1.62 16.43
CA ASP A 140 0.74 -0.69 16.88
C ASP A 140 1.93 -0.69 15.92
N THR A 141 2.42 -1.87 15.51
CA THR A 141 3.49 -1.96 14.50
C THR A 141 3.09 -1.29 13.19
N ALA A 142 1.89 -1.62 12.68
CA ALA A 142 1.35 -1.03 11.45
C ALA A 142 1.20 0.50 11.57
N PHE A 143 0.81 1.01 12.74
CA PHE A 143 0.70 2.45 12.97
C PHE A 143 2.07 3.15 13.00
N GLN A 144 3.08 2.56 13.64
CA GLN A 144 4.42 3.15 13.64
C GLN A 144 4.97 3.26 12.21
N PHE A 145 4.77 2.23 11.39
CA PHE A 145 5.12 2.28 9.97
C PHE A 145 4.38 3.40 9.23
N LEU A 146 3.06 3.51 9.40
CA LEU A 146 2.26 4.57 8.79
C LEU A 146 2.73 5.97 9.19
N LEU A 147 3.06 6.17 10.47
CA LEU A 147 3.54 7.45 10.97
C LEU A 147 4.87 7.83 10.32
N GLN A 148 5.79 6.88 10.18
CA GLN A 148 7.05 7.11 9.48
C GLN A 148 6.83 7.45 8.00
N ALA A 149 5.98 6.69 7.29
CA ALA A 149 5.66 6.97 5.89
C ALA A 149 5.05 8.36 5.71
N TRP A 150 4.14 8.76 6.60
CA TRP A 150 3.51 10.10 6.60
C TRP A 150 4.54 11.22 6.82
N MET A 151 5.44 11.06 7.80
CA MET A 151 6.50 12.04 8.07
C MET A 151 7.45 12.25 6.88
N HIS A 152 7.57 11.25 6.00
CA HIS A 152 8.37 11.31 4.77
C HIS A 152 7.55 11.70 3.52
N GLY A 153 6.30 12.15 3.70
CA GLY A 153 5.48 12.71 2.63
C GLY A 153 4.52 11.74 1.94
N THR A 154 4.39 10.50 2.42
CA THR A 154 3.40 9.54 1.91
C THR A 154 2.00 9.92 2.35
N THR A 155 1.09 10.11 1.40
CA THR A 155 -0.32 10.43 1.67
C THR A 155 -1.27 9.31 1.24
N THR A 156 -0.79 8.37 0.42
CA THR A 156 -1.52 7.16 0.01
C THR A 156 -0.60 5.96 0.11
N ILE A 157 -1.05 4.89 0.74
CA ILE A 157 -0.24 3.69 0.94
C ILE A 157 -1.06 2.42 0.80
N GLU A 158 -0.48 1.42 0.18
CA GLU A 158 -1.02 0.07 0.13
C GLU A 158 -0.35 -0.79 1.19
N MET A 159 -1.13 -1.53 1.98
CA MET A 159 -0.63 -2.34 3.10
C MET A 159 -1.16 -3.76 2.97
N LYS A 160 -0.25 -4.73 2.92
CA LYS A 160 -0.58 -6.14 2.72
C LYS A 160 -0.62 -6.92 4.04
N SER A 161 -1.47 -7.94 4.08
CA SER A 161 -1.34 -9.07 4.99
C SER A 161 -0.29 -10.07 4.46
N GLY A 162 -0.43 -11.38 4.68
CA GLY A 162 0.42 -12.40 4.07
C GLY A 162 1.52 -12.98 4.97
N TYR A 163 1.49 -12.67 6.26
CA TYR A 163 2.29 -13.36 7.27
C TYR A 163 1.42 -14.16 8.24
N GLY A 164 0.12 -14.33 8.02
CA GLY A 164 -0.72 -15.23 8.82
C GLY A 164 -0.84 -16.62 8.19
N LEU A 165 -1.08 -16.65 6.88
CA LEU A 165 -1.27 -17.86 6.06
C LEU A 165 -2.37 -18.81 6.56
N ASP A 166 -3.28 -18.34 7.39
CA ASP A 166 -4.52 -19.00 7.79
C ASP A 166 -5.64 -17.94 7.86
N LEU A 167 -6.90 -18.38 7.90
CA LEU A 167 -8.05 -17.48 7.85
C LEU A 167 -8.01 -16.44 8.98
N ASP A 168 -7.85 -16.89 10.21
CA ASP A 168 -7.96 -16.01 11.38
C ASP A 168 -6.84 -14.97 11.42
N SER A 169 -5.61 -15.37 11.09
CA SER A 169 -4.42 -14.53 11.14
C SER A 169 -4.35 -13.54 9.97
N GLU A 170 -4.82 -13.92 8.78
CA GLU A 170 -4.94 -13.01 7.65
C GLU A 170 -6.01 -11.93 7.93
N LEU A 171 -7.18 -12.32 8.44
CA LEU A 171 -8.22 -11.36 8.84
C LEU A 171 -7.77 -10.49 10.03
N LYS A 172 -7.03 -11.05 10.99
CA LYS A 172 -6.41 -10.30 12.10
C LYS A 172 -5.46 -9.22 11.57
N SER A 173 -4.62 -9.55 10.60
CA SER A 173 -3.71 -8.59 9.96
C SER A 173 -4.45 -7.46 9.24
N LEU A 174 -5.52 -7.77 8.49
CA LEU A 174 -6.34 -6.75 7.83
C LEU A 174 -7.10 -5.86 8.84
N ARG A 175 -7.57 -6.44 9.95
CA ARG A 175 -8.17 -5.69 11.06
C ARG A 175 -7.15 -4.76 11.73
N ALA A 176 -5.90 -5.21 11.87
CA ALA A 176 -4.79 -4.40 12.39
C ALA A 176 -4.52 -3.19 11.50
N ILE A 177 -4.46 -3.39 10.16
CA ILE A 177 -4.32 -2.30 9.18
C ILE A 177 -5.46 -1.29 9.33
N ARG A 178 -6.70 -1.76 9.44
CA ARG A 178 -7.88 -0.90 9.63
C ARG A 178 -7.86 -0.15 10.96
N GLN A 179 -7.32 -0.74 12.02
CA GLN A 179 -7.17 -0.07 13.32
C GLN A 179 -6.06 0.99 13.28
N ALA A 180 -4.94 0.68 12.65
CA ALA A 180 -3.83 1.62 12.45
C ALA A 180 -4.25 2.83 11.60
N SER A 181 -4.97 2.60 10.50
CA SER A 181 -5.41 3.67 9.59
C SER A 181 -6.34 4.68 10.25
N LYS A 182 -7.22 4.23 11.17
CA LYS A 182 -8.11 5.12 11.95
C LYS A 182 -7.36 6.14 12.81
N ARG A 183 -6.11 5.87 13.17
CA ARG A 183 -5.27 6.79 13.97
C ARG A 183 -4.65 7.90 13.12
N LEU A 184 -4.64 7.78 11.78
CA LEU A 184 -4.16 8.78 10.83
C LEU A 184 -5.20 9.02 9.71
N PRO A 185 -6.35 9.64 10.02
CA PRO A 185 -7.49 9.74 9.10
C PRO A 185 -7.23 10.58 7.82
N ASN A 186 -6.10 11.28 7.73
CA ASN A 186 -5.71 12.07 6.56
C ASN A 186 -4.88 11.28 5.54
N LEU A 187 -4.45 10.07 5.90
CA LEU A 187 -3.67 9.18 5.05
C LEU A 187 -4.61 8.13 4.45
N THR A 188 -4.55 7.96 3.12
CA THR A 188 -5.35 6.96 2.42
C THR A 188 -4.66 5.61 2.49
N VAL A 189 -5.30 4.63 3.12
CA VAL A 189 -4.78 3.26 3.23
C VAL A 189 -5.59 2.31 2.35
N LEU A 190 -4.93 1.57 1.49
CA LEU A 190 -5.51 0.51 0.66
C LEU A 190 -5.08 -0.85 1.21
N PRO A 191 -5.93 -1.56 1.98
CA PRO A 191 -5.58 -2.88 2.50
C PRO A 191 -5.65 -3.95 1.40
N THR A 192 -4.69 -4.85 1.40
CA THR A 192 -4.59 -5.94 0.43
C THR A 192 -4.44 -7.28 1.13
N LEU A 193 -5.30 -8.24 0.80
CA LEU A 193 -5.17 -9.62 1.26
C LEU A 193 -4.05 -10.30 0.45
N LEU A 194 -3.03 -10.81 1.13
CA LEU A 194 -1.96 -11.62 0.53
C LEU A 194 -1.92 -13.01 1.20
N GLY A 195 -3.08 -13.66 1.35
CA GLY A 195 -3.12 -15.04 1.86
C GLY A 195 -2.29 -16.01 1.01
N ALA A 196 -2.19 -15.74 -0.30
CA ALA A 196 -1.35 -16.49 -1.23
C ALA A 196 0.09 -15.94 -1.30
N HIS A 197 0.75 -15.77 -0.14
CA HIS A 197 2.16 -15.35 -0.08
C HIS A 197 3.10 -16.54 -0.29
N VAL A 198 2.91 -17.62 0.45
CA VAL A 198 3.57 -18.92 0.27
C VAL A 198 2.62 -20.00 0.77
N VAL A 199 2.83 -21.25 0.36
CA VAL A 199 2.08 -22.36 0.95
C VAL A 199 2.64 -22.69 2.33
N PRO A 200 1.85 -22.62 3.42
CA PRO A 200 2.31 -22.94 4.77
C PRO A 200 2.62 -24.44 4.92
N ALA A 201 3.47 -24.78 5.87
CA ALA A 201 4.10 -26.10 5.96
C ALA A 201 3.10 -27.25 6.14
N GLU A 202 2.00 -26.99 6.84
CA GLU A 202 0.89 -27.92 7.07
C GLU A 202 0.15 -28.30 5.78
N TYR A 203 0.28 -27.53 4.69
CA TYR A 203 -0.28 -27.83 3.36
C TYR A 203 0.79 -28.23 2.32
N ALA A 204 2.04 -28.50 2.74
CA ALA A 204 3.12 -28.83 1.80
C ALA A 204 2.81 -30.04 0.89
N ASN A 205 2.03 -31.00 1.39
CA ASN A 205 1.61 -32.20 0.65
C ASN A 205 0.22 -32.08 0.00
N ASP A 206 -0.52 -30.99 0.26
CA ASP A 206 -1.85 -30.75 -0.30
C ASP A 206 -2.05 -29.25 -0.56
N ARG A 207 -1.31 -28.77 -1.56
CA ARG A 207 -1.37 -27.38 -2.00
C ARG A 207 -2.75 -26.99 -2.50
N SER A 208 -3.47 -27.93 -3.13
CA SER A 208 -4.84 -27.73 -3.60
C SER A 208 -5.79 -27.34 -2.47
N ALA A 209 -5.68 -27.98 -1.30
CA ALA A 209 -6.48 -27.61 -0.15
C ALA A 209 -6.17 -26.19 0.34
N TYR A 210 -4.91 -25.73 0.24
CA TYR A 210 -4.56 -24.36 0.60
C TYR A 210 -5.14 -23.32 -0.38
N VAL A 211 -5.02 -23.58 -1.68
CA VAL A 211 -5.63 -22.73 -2.72
C VAL A 211 -7.15 -22.65 -2.52
N HIS A 212 -7.79 -23.78 -2.20
CA HIS A 212 -9.21 -23.82 -1.86
C HIS A 212 -9.54 -22.96 -0.63
N LEU A 213 -8.76 -23.06 0.45
CA LEU A 213 -8.92 -22.22 1.64
C LEU A 213 -8.83 -20.72 1.30
N VAL A 214 -7.87 -20.32 0.47
CA VAL A 214 -7.73 -18.93 0.03
C VAL A 214 -8.96 -18.49 -0.77
N CYS A 215 -9.39 -19.29 -1.75
CA CYS A 215 -10.46 -18.96 -2.68
C CYS A 215 -11.85 -18.97 -2.04
N GLU A 216 -12.15 -19.95 -1.19
CA GLU A 216 -13.50 -20.22 -0.68
C GLU A 216 -13.73 -19.68 0.73
N GLU A 217 -12.66 -19.37 1.48
CA GLU A 217 -12.78 -18.88 2.86
C GLU A 217 -12.16 -17.50 3.06
N MET A 218 -10.87 -17.32 2.73
CA MET A 218 -10.16 -16.07 3.02
C MET A 218 -10.69 -14.89 2.19
N ILE A 219 -10.76 -15.05 0.87
CA ILE A 219 -11.25 -14.01 -0.05
C ILE A 219 -12.71 -13.63 0.26
N PRO A 220 -13.66 -14.59 0.38
CA PRO A 220 -15.05 -14.25 0.68
C PRO A 220 -15.21 -13.58 2.06
N ALA A 221 -14.47 -14.01 3.07
CA ALA A 221 -14.52 -13.39 4.40
C ALA A 221 -13.97 -11.95 4.39
N ALA A 222 -12.82 -11.72 3.74
CA ALA A 222 -12.24 -10.40 3.61
C ALA A 222 -13.15 -9.43 2.84
N ALA A 223 -13.80 -9.90 1.77
CA ALA A 223 -14.78 -9.12 1.01
C ALA A 223 -16.03 -8.80 1.84
N ARG A 224 -16.62 -9.81 2.49
CA ARG A 224 -17.83 -9.66 3.33
C ARG A 224 -17.63 -8.67 4.47
N GLU A 225 -16.47 -8.72 5.12
CA GLU A 225 -16.11 -7.80 6.21
C GLU A 225 -15.55 -6.45 5.74
N ARG A 226 -15.40 -6.27 4.42
CA ARG A 226 -14.80 -5.08 3.77
C ARG A 226 -13.43 -4.76 4.37
N LEU A 227 -12.62 -5.80 4.53
CA LEU A 227 -11.29 -5.73 5.13
C LEU A 227 -10.17 -5.55 4.10
N ALA A 228 -10.41 -5.92 2.85
CA ALA A 228 -9.45 -5.76 1.76
C ALA A 228 -10.10 -5.03 0.58
N GLN A 229 -9.28 -4.28 -0.16
CA GLN A 229 -9.62 -3.68 -1.44
C GLN A 229 -9.01 -4.48 -2.61
N PHE A 230 -7.88 -5.14 -2.37
CA PHE A 230 -7.23 -6.00 -3.34
C PHE A 230 -6.91 -7.37 -2.76
N VAL A 231 -6.71 -8.34 -3.65
CA VAL A 231 -6.05 -9.62 -3.38
C VAL A 231 -4.74 -9.64 -4.18
N ASP A 232 -3.68 -10.08 -3.53
CA ASP A 232 -2.34 -10.26 -4.10
C ASP A 232 -1.93 -11.73 -4.01
N VAL A 233 -1.06 -12.14 -4.93
CA VAL A 233 -0.53 -13.51 -5.03
C VAL A 233 0.97 -13.43 -5.33
N PHE A 234 1.75 -14.31 -4.72
CA PHE A 234 3.14 -14.51 -5.09
C PHE A 234 3.28 -15.66 -6.09
N CYS A 235 3.28 -15.31 -7.37
CA CYS A 235 3.47 -16.24 -8.48
C CYS A 235 4.98 -16.41 -8.76
N GLU A 236 5.56 -17.47 -8.23
CA GLU A 236 7.00 -17.74 -8.25
C GLU A 236 7.29 -19.22 -7.98
N GLU A 237 8.44 -19.72 -8.44
CA GLU A 237 8.90 -21.07 -8.11
C GLU A 237 9.00 -21.25 -6.59
N GLY A 238 8.31 -22.27 -6.06
CA GLY A 238 8.23 -22.54 -4.62
C GLY A 238 7.16 -21.74 -3.86
N ALA A 239 6.46 -20.80 -4.51
CA ALA A 239 5.30 -20.10 -3.97
C ALA A 239 4.01 -20.63 -4.63
N PHE A 240 3.40 -19.90 -5.57
CA PHE A 240 2.22 -20.33 -6.34
C PHE A 240 2.54 -20.45 -7.83
N THR A 241 1.93 -21.44 -8.49
CA THR A 241 2.03 -21.61 -9.95
C THR A 241 1.15 -20.60 -10.69
N PRO A 242 1.33 -20.40 -12.00
CA PRO A 242 0.43 -19.58 -12.81
C PRO A 242 -1.03 -20.03 -12.73
N ASP A 243 -1.31 -21.33 -12.81
CA ASP A 243 -2.68 -21.87 -12.75
C ASP A 243 -3.34 -21.62 -11.39
N GLU A 244 -2.60 -21.85 -10.30
CA GLU A 244 -3.09 -21.56 -8.93
C GLU A 244 -3.35 -20.06 -8.76
N THR A 245 -2.45 -19.23 -9.27
CA THR A 245 -2.57 -17.76 -9.24
C THR A 245 -3.82 -17.31 -9.98
N GLU A 246 -4.04 -17.80 -11.20
CA GLU A 246 -5.18 -17.40 -12.02
C GLU A 246 -6.51 -17.78 -11.34
N ALA A 247 -6.59 -18.95 -10.70
CA ALA A 247 -7.75 -19.36 -9.91
C ALA A 247 -8.03 -18.40 -8.74
N ILE A 248 -6.99 -18.00 -8.00
CA ILE A 248 -7.10 -17.09 -6.86
C ILE A 248 -7.54 -15.68 -7.32
N LEU A 249 -6.95 -15.16 -8.40
CA LEU A 249 -7.32 -13.85 -8.96
C LEU A 249 -8.75 -13.85 -9.52
N LYS A 250 -9.20 -14.95 -10.14
CA LYS A 250 -10.60 -15.13 -10.57
C LYS A 250 -11.55 -15.10 -9.38
N SER A 251 -11.22 -15.76 -8.27
CA SER A 251 -12.02 -15.68 -7.04
C SER A 251 -12.09 -14.25 -6.49
N ALA A 252 -10.96 -13.53 -6.46
CA ALA A 252 -10.92 -12.13 -6.02
C ALA A 252 -11.89 -11.25 -6.83
N ILE A 253 -11.85 -11.36 -8.16
CA ILE A 253 -12.72 -10.61 -9.07
C ILE A 253 -14.19 -10.98 -8.86
N ALA A 254 -14.50 -12.28 -8.71
CA ALA A 254 -15.86 -12.76 -8.45
C ALA A 254 -16.46 -12.18 -7.15
N HIS A 255 -15.61 -11.83 -6.17
CA HIS A 255 -16.00 -11.20 -4.91
C HIS A 255 -15.86 -9.67 -4.90
N GLY A 256 -15.62 -9.06 -6.06
CA GLY A 256 -15.56 -7.60 -6.23
C GLY A 256 -14.29 -6.96 -5.69
N LEU A 257 -13.23 -7.73 -5.47
CA LEU A 257 -11.91 -7.22 -5.05
C LEU A 257 -11.02 -6.98 -6.28
N GLY A 258 -10.18 -5.95 -6.20
CA GLY A 258 -9.14 -5.73 -7.21
C GLY A 258 -8.02 -6.76 -7.10
N THR A 259 -7.15 -6.81 -8.10
CA THR A 259 -6.02 -7.75 -8.13
C THR A 259 -4.67 -7.04 -8.08
N ARG A 260 -3.70 -7.70 -7.46
CA ARG A 260 -2.28 -7.39 -7.38
C ARG A 260 -1.49 -8.67 -7.59
N LEU A 261 -0.21 -8.52 -7.90
CA LEU A 261 0.63 -9.68 -8.19
C LEU A 261 2.10 -9.38 -7.91
N HIS A 262 2.74 -10.25 -7.15
CA HIS A 262 4.19 -10.42 -7.17
C HIS A 262 4.51 -11.49 -8.20
N ILE A 263 5.22 -11.11 -9.27
CA ILE A 263 5.59 -12.00 -10.38
C ILE A 263 6.93 -11.59 -10.95
N CYS A 264 7.64 -12.54 -11.56
CA CYS A 264 8.92 -12.29 -12.22
C CYS A 264 9.99 -11.70 -11.29
N GLN A 265 9.94 -12.05 -10.00
CA GLN A 265 10.91 -11.54 -9.02
C GLN A 265 12.25 -12.25 -9.14
N PHE A 266 12.23 -13.58 -9.26
CA PHE A 266 13.41 -14.43 -9.36
C PHE A 266 13.41 -15.27 -10.64
N THR A 267 12.24 -15.78 -11.06
CA THR A 267 12.12 -16.56 -12.30
C THR A 267 11.05 -15.97 -13.23
N PRO A 268 11.21 -16.08 -14.58
CA PRO A 268 10.17 -15.66 -15.51
C PRO A 268 8.88 -16.47 -15.31
N ALA A 269 7.74 -15.80 -15.31
CA ALA A 269 6.43 -16.44 -15.29
C ALA A 269 5.47 -15.68 -16.22
N GLU A 270 4.55 -16.41 -16.82
CA GLU A 270 3.50 -15.88 -17.68
C GLU A 270 2.14 -16.36 -17.17
N LEU A 271 1.18 -15.43 -17.09
CA LEU A 271 -0.22 -15.71 -16.82
C LEU A 271 -1.00 -15.52 -18.12
N THR A 272 -2.05 -16.32 -18.29
CA THR A 272 -2.97 -16.23 -19.44
C THR A 272 -4.08 -15.21 -19.22
#